data_AF-A0A699Z0S7-F1
#
_entry.id   AF-A0A699Z0S7-F1
#
_cell.length_a   1.000
_cell.length_b   1.000
_cell.length_c   1.000
_cell.angle_alpha   90.00
_cell.angle_beta   90.00
_cell.angle_gamma   90.00
#
_symmetry.space_group_name_H-M   'P 1'
#
loop_
_entity.id
_entity.type
_entity.pdbx_description
1 polymer ?
#
loop_
_entity_poly.entity_id
_entity_poly.type
_entity_poly.pdbx_seq_one_letter_code
_entity_poly.pdbx_strand_id
1 'polypeptide(L)'
;LAGRPCWLAAHTEAGEEEVVAELHAALAPHLPGLLTLVLPSGQERCAAVLEVFRGQGLATARWSDKPRSYSSLDVLLVDELEQLSLIYR
;
A
#
# COMPACT_ATOMS: atom_id res chain seq x y z
N LEU A 1 -1.26 12.28 -0.83
CA LEU A 1 -0.53 11.95 0.42
C LEU A 1 -0.78 12.97 1.54
N ALA A 2 -0.98 14.27 1.26
CA ALA A 2 -1.56 15.27 2.18
C ALA A 2 -0.92 15.35 3.59
N GLY A 3 0.38 15.08 3.73
CA GLY A 3 1.09 15.13 5.02
C GLY A 3 0.88 13.93 5.94
N ARG A 4 0.19 12.87 5.47
CA ARG A 4 0.05 11.60 6.20
C ARG A 4 1.42 10.93 6.36
N PRO A 5 1.72 10.30 7.51
CA PRO A 5 2.85 9.39 7.62
C PRO A 5 2.73 8.32 6.54
N CYS A 6 3.81 8.13 5.77
CA CYS A 6 3.85 7.14 4.70
C CYS A 6 4.99 6.16 4.96
N TRP A 7 4.72 4.87 4.74
CA TRP A 7 5.73 3.82 4.72
C TRP A 7 5.64 3.10 3.38
N LEU A 8 6.78 2.82 2.73
CA LEU A 8 6.83 2.15 1.45
C LEU A 8 7.45 0.76 1.60
N ALA A 9 6.70 -0.26 1.19
CA ALA A 9 7.20 -1.60 0.92
C ALA A 9 7.33 -1.76 -0.60
N ALA A 10 8.55 -1.69 -1.13
CA ALA A 10 8.81 -1.73 -2.56
C ALA A 10 9.42 -3.06 -2.99
N HIS A 11 9.03 -3.54 -4.17
CA HIS A 11 9.43 -4.83 -4.73
C HIS A 11 9.11 -6.02 -3.81
N THR A 12 7.92 -6.00 -3.18
CA THR A 12 7.51 -7.12 -2.33
C THR A 12 7.37 -8.40 -3.15
N GLU A 13 7.82 -9.51 -2.60
CA GLU A 13 7.68 -10.87 -3.13
C GLU A 13 6.52 -11.61 -2.46
N ALA A 14 6.10 -12.73 -3.05
CA ALA A 14 4.97 -13.51 -2.52
C ALA A 14 5.20 -13.96 -1.07
N GLY A 15 4.26 -13.60 -0.19
CA GLY A 15 4.31 -13.90 1.24
C GLY A 15 4.86 -12.75 2.09
N GLU A 16 5.47 -11.73 1.48
CA GLU A 16 5.93 -10.55 2.21
C GLU A 16 4.78 -9.57 2.47
N GLU A 17 3.71 -9.60 1.67
CA GLU A 17 2.58 -8.68 1.80
C GLU A 17 1.77 -8.91 3.09
N GLU A 18 1.71 -10.15 3.58
CA GLU A 18 1.13 -10.47 4.89
C GLU A 18 1.92 -9.81 6.02
N VAL A 19 3.25 -9.86 5.95
CA VAL A 19 4.13 -9.20 6.92
C VAL A 19 3.96 -7.68 6.85
N VAL A 20 3.79 -7.13 5.65
CA VAL A 20 3.51 -5.70 5.46
C VAL A 20 2.17 -5.30 6.08
N ALA A 21 1.14 -6.13 5.97
CA ALA A 21 -0.16 -5.89 6.60
C ALA A 21 -0.06 -5.92 8.13
N GLU A 22 0.66 -6.89 8.69
CA GLU A 22 0.94 -6.99 10.12
C GLU A 22 1.70 -5.76 10.63
N LEU A 23 2.71 -5.30 9.89
CA LEU A 23 3.46 -4.11 10.27
C LEU A 23 2.59 -2.85 10.22
N HIS A 24 1.72 -2.71 9.20
CA HIS A 24 0.76 -1.61 9.18
C HIS A 24 -0.11 -1.61 10.44
N ALA A 25 -0.69 -2.76 10.79
CA ALA A 25 -1.53 -2.90 11.99
C ALA A 25 -0.79 -2.56 13.28
N ALA A 26 0.49 -2.93 13.38
CA ALA A 26 1.34 -2.60 14.52
C ALA A 26 1.69 -1.10 14.61
N LEU A 27 1.87 -0.43 13.46
CA LEU A 27 2.27 0.98 13.41
C LEU A 27 1.10 1.96 13.46
N ALA A 28 -0.07 1.59 12.93
CA ALA A 28 -1.24 2.47 12.83
C ALA A 28 -1.68 3.12 14.17
N PRO A 29 -1.62 2.44 15.33
CA PRO A 29 -1.92 3.06 16.63
C PRO A 29 -0.96 4.18 17.03
N HIS A 30 0.27 4.15 16.50
CA HIS A 30 1.33 5.11 16.83
C HIS A 30 1.48 6.21 15.78
N LEU A 31 0.98 5.99 14.57
CA LEU A 31 1.08 6.90 13.43
C LEU A 31 -0.33 7.19 12.90
N PRO A 32 -1.08 8.12 13.51
CA PRO A 32 -2.44 8.45 13.08
C PRO A 32 -2.50 8.80 11.58
N GLY A 33 -3.36 8.09 10.86
CA GLY A 33 -3.47 8.25 9.42
C GLY A 33 -2.29 7.70 8.63
N LEU A 34 -1.55 6.70 9.14
CA LEU A 34 -0.54 5.98 8.37
C LEU A 34 -1.10 5.49 7.03
N LEU A 35 -0.36 5.72 5.95
CA LEU A 35 -0.62 5.14 4.64
C LEU A 35 0.55 4.23 4.26
N THR A 36 0.29 2.94 4.08
CA THR A 36 1.29 2.02 3.55
C THR A 36 1.19 1.99 2.02
N LEU A 37 2.28 2.33 1.36
CA LEU A 37 2.45 2.19 -0.08
C LEU A 37 3.07 0.82 -0.35
N VAL A 38 2.51 0.08 -1.29
CA VAL A 38 3.03 -1.25 -1.65
C VAL A 38 3.27 -1.31 -3.14
N LEU A 39 4.47 -1.71 -3.55
CA LEU A 39 4.78 -2.03 -4.94
C LEU A 39 5.21 -3.50 -5.00
N PRO A 40 4.42 -4.40 -5.59
CA PRO A 40 4.83 -5.78 -5.79
C PRO A 40 5.88 -5.90 -6.90
N SER A 41 6.66 -6.98 -6.88
CA SER A 41 7.70 -7.29 -7.88
C SER A 41 7.18 -7.45 -9.32
N GLY A 42 5.86 -7.66 -9.52
CA GLY A 42 5.23 -7.82 -10.83
C GLY A 42 3.77 -7.34 -10.88
N GLN A 43 3.34 -6.80 -12.02
CA GLN A 43 1.99 -6.25 -12.21
C GLN A 43 0.90 -7.33 -12.13
N GLU A 44 1.20 -8.53 -12.63
CA GLU A 44 0.33 -9.70 -12.59
C GLU A 44 -0.07 -10.10 -11.18
N ARG A 45 0.72 -9.72 -10.17
CA ARG A 45 0.45 -9.99 -8.76
C ARG A 45 -0.49 -8.98 -8.10
N CYS A 46 -0.75 -7.84 -8.72
CA CYS A 46 -1.50 -6.75 -8.11
C CYS A 46 -2.89 -7.19 -7.60
N ALA A 47 -3.59 -8.02 -8.38
CA ALA A 47 -4.89 -8.55 -7.96
C ALA A 47 -4.79 -9.40 -6.69
N ALA A 48 -3.81 -10.32 -6.62
CA ALA A 48 -3.61 -11.17 -5.45
C ALA A 48 -3.22 -10.34 -4.22
N VAL A 49 -2.35 -9.36 -4.38
CA VAL A 49 -1.89 -8.48 -3.31
C VAL A 49 -3.03 -7.63 -2.74
N LEU A 50 -3.94 -7.12 -3.58
CA LEU A 50 -5.13 -6.40 -3.08
C LEU A 50 -5.97 -7.27 -2.16
N GLU A 51 -6.16 -8.54 -2.52
CA GLU A 51 -6.97 -9.48 -1.74
C GLU A 51 -6.30 -9.83 -0.42
N VAL A 52 -4.96 -9.89 -0.34
CA VAL A 52 -4.24 -10.03 0.93
C VAL A 52 -4.60 -8.89 1.89
N PHE A 53 -4.44 -7.63 1.47
CA PHE A 53 -4.73 -6.51 2.36
C PHE A 53 -6.21 -6.36 2.70
N ARG A 54 -7.11 -6.58 1.73
CA ARG A 54 -8.56 -6.56 1.96
C ARG A 54 -9.00 -7.68 2.90
N GLY A 55 -8.40 -8.86 2.77
CA GLY A 55 -8.65 -10.00 3.66
C GLY A 55 -8.28 -9.71 5.11
N GLN A 56 -7.31 -8.83 5.33
CA GLN A 56 -6.93 -8.31 6.66
C GLN A 56 -7.81 -7.13 7.12
N GLY A 57 -8.85 -6.77 6.38
CA GLY A 57 -9.77 -5.68 6.70
C GLY A 57 -9.22 -4.28 6.44
N LEU A 58 -8.08 -4.15 5.74
CA LEU A 58 -7.46 -2.86 5.44
C LEU A 58 -8.16 -2.20 4.25
N ALA A 59 -8.39 -0.89 4.36
CA ALA A 59 -8.95 -0.09 3.28
C ALA A 59 -7.91 0.12 2.17
N THR A 60 -8.03 -0.67 1.10
CA THR A 60 -7.01 -0.77 0.05
C THR A 60 -7.53 -0.39 -1.34
N ALA A 61 -6.74 0.40 -2.07
CA ALA A 61 -6.99 0.73 -3.47
C ALA A 61 -5.71 0.60 -4.31
N ARG A 62 -5.85 0.55 -5.64
CA ARG A 62 -4.74 0.70 -6.58
C ARG A 62 -4.55 2.17 -6.93
N TRP A 63 -3.31 2.54 -7.25
CA TRP A 63 -3.02 3.88 -7.75
C TRP A 63 -3.69 4.13 -9.10
N SER A 64 -3.59 3.17 -10.03
CA SER A 64 -4.19 3.28 -11.37
C SER A 64 -5.72 3.46 -11.35
N ASP A 65 -6.42 3.02 -10.30
CA ASP A 65 -7.87 3.19 -10.13
C ASP A 65 -8.27 4.65 -9.86
N LYS A 66 -7.29 5.55 -9.61
CA LYS A 66 -7.50 6.98 -9.33
C LYS A 66 -8.59 7.20 -8.27
N PRO A 67 -8.40 6.68 -7.04
CA PRO A 67 -9.42 6.77 -6.01
C PRO A 67 -9.76 8.23 -5.70
N ARG A 68 -11.06 8.49 -5.51
CA ARG A 68 -11.58 9.84 -5.25
C ARG A 68 -11.02 10.49 -3.99
N SER A 69 -10.63 9.66 -3.00
CA SER A 69 -9.95 10.12 -1.81
C SER A 69 -8.91 9.09 -1.37
N TYR A 70 -7.78 9.60 -0.93
CA TYR A 70 -6.75 8.82 -0.26
C TYR A 70 -6.88 8.89 1.26
N SER A 71 -7.77 9.70 1.84
CA SER A 71 -7.80 9.97 3.29
C SER A 71 -8.21 8.76 4.13
N SER A 72 -9.04 7.88 3.57
CA SER A 72 -9.58 6.68 4.23
C SER A 72 -8.83 5.40 3.87
N LEU A 73 -7.74 5.50 3.10
CA LEU A 73 -6.96 4.33 2.70
C LEU A 73 -5.90 4.02 3.74
N ASP A 74 -5.81 2.75 4.11
CA ASP A 74 -4.74 2.20 4.93
C ASP A 74 -3.57 1.78 4.03
N VAL A 75 -3.89 1.21 2.86
CA VAL A 75 -2.92 0.73 1.88
C VAL A 75 -3.23 1.29 0.48
N LEU A 76 -2.19 1.71 -0.22
CA LEU A 76 -2.26 2.09 -1.62
C LEU A 76 -1.25 1.24 -2.40
N LEU A 77 -1.79 0.39 -3.28
CA LEU A 77 -0.98 -0.42 -4.18
C LEU A 77 -0.51 0.46 -5.35
N VAL A 78 0.79 0.66 -5.45
CA VAL A 78 1.47 1.28 -6.59
C VAL A 78 1.70 0.16 -7.60
N ASP A 79 0.96 0.16 -8.68
CA ASP A 79 0.95 -0.92 -9.67
C ASP A 79 1.72 -0.58 -10.97
N GLU A 80 2.37 0.59 -11.00
CA GLU A 80 3.23 1.03 -12.09
C GLU A 80 4.57 1.52 -11.53
N LEU A 81 5.68 0.93 -12.00
CA LEU A 81 7.04 1.23 -11.54
C LEU A 81 7.42 2.69 -11.80
N GLU A 82 6.98 3.25 -12.92
CA GLU A 82 7.22 4.64 -13.32
C GLU A 82 6.69 5.63 -12.26
N GLN A 83 5.67 5.23 -11.49
CA GLN A 83 5.10 6.04 -10.43
C GLN A 83 5.97 6.09 -9.17
N LEU A 84 6.92 5.16 -8.96
CA LEU A 84 7.87 5.26 -7.84
C LEU A 84 8.73 6.53 -7.92
N SER A 85 9.07 6.98 -9.13
CA SER A 85 9.84 8.22 -9.33
C SER A 85 9.11 9.47 -8.81
N LEU A 86 7.79 9.39 -8.64
CA LEU A 86 6.95 10.44 -8.06
C LEU A 86 6.90 10.35 -6.52
N ILE A 87 7.23 9.19 -5.96
CA ILE A 87 7.14 8.88 -4.52
C ILE A 87 8.50 9.04 -3.84
N TYR A 88 9.61 8.71 -4.52
CA TYR A 88 10.97 8.84 -4.01
C TYR A 88 11.64 10.11 -4.54
N ARG A 89 11.94 11.07 -3.65
CA ARG A 89 12.88 12.17 -3.87
C ARG A 89 13.73 12.42 -2.64
#